data_AF-A0AAE5K232-F1
#
_entry.id   AF-A0AAE5K232-F1
#
_cell.length_a   1.000
_cell.length_b   1.000
_cell.length_c   1.000
_cell.angle_alpha   90.00
_cell.angle_beta   90.00
_cell.angle_gamma   90.00
#
_symmetry.space_group_name_H-M   'P 1'
#
loop_
_entity.id
_entity.type
_entity.pdbx_description
1 polymer ?
#
loop_
_entity_poly.entity_id
_entity_poly.type
_entity_poly.pdbx_seq_one_letter_code
_entity_poly.pdbx_strand_id
1 'polypeptide(L)' 'MIGANGRSVPEMALPESYNYIHKSGTLHEAPSPIIPLNWSKASMTLMLKEMSNLINDEGIK' A
#
# COMPACT_ATOMS: atom_id res chain seq x y z
N MET A 1 -4.42 11.46 -3.97
CA MET A 1 -5.34 10.32 -4.08
C MET A 1 -6.55 10.56 -3.16
N ILE A 2 -7.78 10.28 -3.62
CA ILE A 2 -9.00 10.38 -2.79
C ILE A 2 -9.32 8.99 -2.24
N GLY A 3 -9.57 8.88 -0.93
CA GLY A 3 -9.92 7.63 -0.28
C GLY A 3 -11.39 7.26 -0.42
N ALA A 4 -11.73 6.04 -0.01
CA ALA A 4 -13.10 5.52 -0.10
C ALA A 4 -14.11 6.31 0.76
N ASN A 5 -13.65 7.15 1.70
CA ASN A 5 -14.48 8.10 2.45
C ASN A 5 -14.63 9.48 1.79
N GLY A 6 -14.13 9.66 0.57
CA GLY A 6 -14.17 10.93 -0.17
C GLY A 6 -13.18 11.99 0.31
N ARG A 7 -12.28 11.67 1.25
CA ARG A 7 -11.25 12.61 1.75
C ARG A 7 -9.91 12.34 1.09
N SER A 8 -9.02 13.34 1.07
CA SER A 8 -7.65 13.11 0.60
C SER A 8 -6.92 12.16 1.53
N VAL A 9 -6.20 11.20 0.96
CA VAL A 9 -5.27 10.35 1.71
C VAL A 9 -3.91 11.05 1.78
N PRO A 10 -3.30 11.16 2.98
CA PRO A 10 -1.95 11.71 3.14
C PRO A 10 -0.93 10.99 2.24
N GLU A 11 0.09 11.72 1.82
CA GLU A 11 1.21 11.12 1.10
C GLU A 11 1.92 10.09 1.98
N MET A 12 2.40 9.00 1.38
CA MET A 12 3.06 7.87 2.06
C MET A 12 2.20 7.16 3.13
N ALA A 13 0.89 7.42 3.16
CA ALA A 13 -0.04 6.63 3.95
C ALA A 13 -0.08 5.18 3.46
N LEU A 14 -0.01 4.23 4.39
CA LEU A 14 -0.21 2.80 4.12
C LEU A 14 -1.63 2.41 4.52
N PRO A 15 -2.62 2.47 3.61
CA PRO A 15 -3.96 2.04 3.94
C PRO A 15 -3.96 0.53 4.27
N GLU A 16 -4.90 0.11 5.12
CA GLU A 16 -5.07 -1.31 5.42
C GLU A 16 -5.44 -2.14 4.18
N SER A 17 -6.23 -1.54 3.29
CA SER A 17 -6.73 -2.19 2.08
C SER A 17 -7.08 -1.17 1.00
N TYR A 18 -7.34 -1.67 -0.21
CA TYR A 18 -7.91 -0.90 -1.31
C TYR A 18 -9.31 -1.42 -1.61
N ASN A 19 -10.27 -0.50 -1.72
CA ASN A 19 -11.62 -0.80 -2.14
C ASN A 19 -11.73 -0.64 -3.65
N TYR A 20 -12.60 -1.44 -4.27
CA TYR A 20 -12.89 -1.36 -5.69
C TYR A 20 -14.28 -0.78 -5.90
N ILE A 21 -14.36 0.35 -6.57
CA ILE A 21 -15.60 1.06 -6.88
C ILE A 21 -15.89 0.87 -8.37
N HIS A 22 -16.99 0.17 -8.68
CA HIS A 22 -17.42 0.00 -10.06
C HIS A 22 -18.37 1.14 -10.46
N LYS A 23 -17.98 1.94 -11.46
CA LYS A 23 -18.78 3.06 -11.97
C LYS A 23 -18.70 3.13 -13.49
N SER A 24 -19.85 3.17 -14.16
CA SER A 24 -19.94 3.30 -15.62
C SER A 24 -19.10 2.27 -16.39
N GLY A 25 -19.06 1.02 -15.93
CA GLY A 25 -18.27 -0.06 -16.53
C GLY A 25 -16.77 0.02 -16.27
N THR A 26 -16.31 0.97 -15.44
CA THR A 26 -14.91 1.13 -15.05
C THR A 26 -14.72 0.76 -13.58
N LEU A 27 -13.62 0.08 -13.28
CA LEU A 27 -13.20 -0.25 -11.91
C LEU A 27 -12.21 0.80 -11.42
N HIS A 28 -12.50 1.42 -10.29
CA HIS A 28 -11.64 2.41 -9.65
C HIS A 28 -11.16 1.89 -8.30
N GLU A 29 -9.85 1.91 -8.09
CA GLU A 29 -9.25 1.61 -6.79
C GLU A 29 -9.30 2.87 -5.91
N ALA A 30 -9.80 2.70 -4.69
CA ALA A 30 -9.87 3.75 -3.68
C ALA A 30 -9.31 3.22 -2.35
N PRO A 31 -8.24 3.81 -1.80
CA PRO A 31 -7.65 3.35 -0.54
C PRO A 31 -8.66 3.44 0.60
N SER A 32 -8.63 2.46 1.49
CA SER A 32 -9.41 2.48 2.71
C SER A 32 -9.02 3.69 3.57
N PRO A 33 -9.99 4.39 4.19
CA PRO A 33 -9.70 5.48 5.11
C PRO A 33 -9.05 5.02 6.41
N ILE A 34 -8.94 3.71 6.63
CA ILE A 34 -8.23 3.11 7.77
C ILE A 34 -6.73 3.13 7.42
N ILE A 35 -6.01 4.10 8.00
CA ILE A 35 -4.58 4.30 7.79
C ILE A 35 -3.79 3.76 8.99
N PRO A 36 -2.56 3.31 8.76
CA PRO A 36 -2.18 1.91 8.90
C PRO A 36 -2.39 1.42 10.33
N LEU A 37 -3.10 0.30 10.46
CA LEU A 37 -2.91 -0.61 11.59
C LEU A 37 -1.51 -1.25 11.48
N ASN A 38 -0.96 -1.74 12.59
CA ASN A 38 0.42 -2.24 12.70
C ASN A 38 0.83 -3.26 11.61
N TRP A 39 -0.14 -3.97 11.03
CA TRP A 39 0.06 -5.00 10.01
C TRP A 39 0.56 -4.48 8.67
N SER A 40 -0.02 -3.43 8.09
CA SER A 40 0.45 -2.91 6.79
C SER A 40 1.89 -2.40 6.88
N LYS A 41 2.25 -1.77 8.01
CA LYS A 41 3.64 -1.36 8.29
C LYS A 41 4.57 -2.56 8.47
N ALA A 42 4.15 -3.57 9.23
CA ALA A 42 4.93 -4.78 9.43
C ALA A 42 5.19 -5.52 8.11
N SER A 43 4.16 -5.71 7.28
CA SER A 43 4.28 -6.34 5.96
C SER A 43 5.21 -5.57 5.04
N MET A 44 5.10 -4.24 4.97
CA MET A 44 6.02 -3.42 4.18
C MET A 44 7.46 -3.51 4.71
N THR A 45 7.64 -3.55 6.02
CA THR A 45 8.97 -3.70 6.63
C THR A 45 9.61 -5.04 6.27
N LEU A 46 8.83 -6.13 6.30
CA LEU A 46 9.30 -7.46 5.88
C LEU A 46 9.65 -7.49 4.40
N MET A 47 8.80 -6.91 3.54
CA MET A 47 9.07 -6.79 2.10
C MET A 47 10.37 -6.05 1.83
N LEU A 48 10.57 -4.87 2.45
CA LEU A 48 11.79 -4.08 2.26
C LEU A 48 13.03 -4.81 2.78
N LYS A 49 12.91 -5.54 3.89
CA LYS A 49 14.00 -6.38 4.41
C LYS A 49 14.37 -7.48 3.41
N GLU A 50 13.38 -8.16 2.84
CA GLU A 50 13.62 -9.22 1.86
C GLU A 50 14.23 -8.67 0.58
N MET A 51 13.71 -7.55 0.06
CA MET A 51 14.29 -6.88 -1.10
C MET A 51 15.74 -6.46 -0.86
N SER A 52 16.05 -5.96 0.35
CA SER A 52 17.43 -5.63 0.73
C SER A 52 18.33 -6.86 0.72
N ASN A 53 17.86 -7.99 1.27
CA ASN A 53 18.63 -9.23 1.25
C ASN A 53 18.92 -9.69 -0.19
N LEU A 54 17.91 -9.68 -1.07
CA LEU A 54 18.08 -10.05 -2.49
C LEU A 54 19.09 -9.16 -3.21
N ILE A 55 19.02 -7.83 -2.99
CA ILE A 55 19.97 -6.88 -3.60
C ILE A 55 21.40 -7.13 -3.09
N ASN A 56 21.55 -7.43 -1.80
CA ASN A 56 22.86 -7.69 -1.21
C ASN A 56 23.41 -9.09 -1.59
N ASP A 57 22.56 -10.09 -1.81
CA ASP A 57 22.94 -11.42 -2.29
C ASP A 57 23.30 -11.41 -3.79
N GLU A 58 22.65 -10.57 -4.59
CA GLU A 58 23.01 -10.34 -6.01
C GLU A 58 24.22 -9.38 -6.18
N GLY A 59 24.71 -8.80 -5.08
CA GLY A 59 25.79 -7.82 -5.03
C GLY A 59 27.00 -8.24 -4.19
N ILE A 60 27.78 -9.21 -4.69
CA ILE A 60 29.25 -9.24 -4.84
C ILE A 60 29.66 -10.71 -5.12
N LYS A 61 29.86 -11.01 -6.40
CA LYS A 61 31.03 -11.74 -6.88
C LYS A 61 31.74 -10.88 -7.90
#